data_AF-A0A2G9TJC1-F1
#
_entry.id   AF-A0A2G9TJC1-F1
#
_cell.length_a   1.000
_cell.length_b   1.000
_cell.length_c   1.000
_cell.angle_alpha   90.00
_cell.angle_beta   90.00
_cell.angle_gamma   90.00
#
_symmetry.space_group_name_H-M   'P 1'
#
loop_
_entity.id
_entity.type
_entity.pdbx_description
1 polymer ?
#
loop_
_entity_poly.entity_id
_entity_poly.type
_entity_poly.pdbx_seq_one_letter_code
_entity_poly.pdbx_strand_id
1 'polypeptide(L)' 'KGRCFPYGLKGMGIHNLLPFVKNACRQGNVAEFSGCSVAVDVSCLLHKGLFGCVESVAQGKKT' A
#
# COMPACT_ATOMS: atom_id res chain seq x y z
N LYS A 1 5.64 -4.92 -22.77
CA LYS A 1 5.05 -3.56 -22.70
C LYS A 1 4.70 -3.27 -21.24
N GLY A 2 5.69 -2.80 -20.49
CA GLY A 2 5.54 -2.46 -19.07
C GLY A 2 4.86 -1.10 -18.94
N ARG A 3 3.80 -1.02 -18.14
CA ARG A 3 3.21 0.26 -17.78
C ARG A 3 4.16 0.95 -16.81
N CYS A 4 4.89 1.95 -17.29
CA CYS A 4 5.43 3.00 -16.44
C CYS A 4 4.25 3.58 -15.65
N PHE A 5 4.24 3.40 -14.33
CA PHE A 5 3.46 4.25 -13.44
C PHE A 5 4.18 5.59 -13.38
N PRO A 6 3.65 6.67 -13.99
CA PRO A 6 4.21 7.99 -13.79
C PRO A 6 3.82 8.41 -12.37
N TYR A 7 4.72 9.11 -11.67
CA TYR A 7 4.60 9.53 -10.27
C TYR A 7 4.80 8.40 -9.26
N GLY A 8 6.06 8.17 -8.90
CA GLY A 8 6.43 7.35 -7.77
C GLY A 8 5.75 7.84 -6.50
N LEU A 9 4.98 6.96 -5.85
CA LEU A 9 4.70 7.11 -4.43
C LEU A 9 6.04 7.28 -3.72
N LYS A 10 6.31 8.47 -3.17
CA LYS A 10 7.32 8.64 -2.13
C LYS A 10 6.95 7.62 -1.05
N GLY A 11 7.74 6.56 -0.93
CA GLY A 11 7.39 5.39 -0.11
C GLY A 11 7.08 5.81 1.33
N MET A 12 5.98 5.28 1.88
CA MET A 12 5.72 5.39 3.30
C MET A 12 6.86 4.73 4.10
N GLY A 13 7.20 5.27 5.26
CA GLY A 13 8.22 4.71 6.15
C GLY A 13 9.66 4.98 5.73
N ILE A 14 10.58 4.09 6.13
CA ILE A 14 12.03 4.24 5.94
C ILE A 14 12.41 3.97 4.49
N HIS A 15 13.12 4.92 3.88
CA HIS A 15 13.56 4.82 2.50
C HIS A 15 14.52 3.64 2.29
N ASN A 16 14.34 2.88 1.20
CA ASN A 16 15.16 1.71 0.81
C ASN A 16 15.25 0.56 1.84
N LEU A 17 14.37 0.52 2.85
CA LEU A 17 14.39 -0.55 3.86
C LEU A 17 14.07 -1.93 3.25
N LEU A 18 13.01 -2.05 2.43
CA LEU A 18 12.60 -3.34 1.87
C LEU A 18 13.65 -3.97 0.94
N PRO A 19 14.31 -3.23 0.02
CA PRO A 19 15.46 -3.75 -0.71
C PRO A 19 16.61 -4.20 0.20
N PHE A 20 16.87 -3.47 1.30
CA PHE A 20 17.93 -3.81 2.25
C PHE A 20 17.65 -5.12 3.01
N VAL A 21 16.41 -5.34 3.47
CA VAL A 21 16.03 -6.57 4.22
C VAL A 21 15.51 -7.70 3.33
N LYS A 22 15.68 -7.62 2.01
CA LYS A 22 15.11 -8.58 1.04
C LYS A 22 15.42 -10.05 1.38
N ASN A 23 16.60 -10.32 1.91
CA ASN A 23 17.02 -11.68 2.29
C ASN A 23 16.29 -12.24 3.51
N ALA A 24 15.67 -11.38 4.33
CA ALA A 24 14.83 -11.78 5.46
C ALA A 24 13.34 -11.87 5.08
N CYS A 25 12.97 -11.48 3.87
CA CYS A 25 11.59 -11.53 3.39
C CYS A 25 11.32 -12.85 2.64
N ARG A 26 10.08 -13.36 2.77
CA ARG A 26 9.56 -14.46 1.97
C ARG A 26 8.30 -14.03 1.23
N GLN A 27 8.02 -14.66 0.09
CA GLN A 27 6.68 -14.59 -0.50
C GLN A 27 5.71 -15.33 0.44
N GLY A 28 4.53 -14.75 0.68
CA GLY A 28 3.51 -15.34 1.53
C GLY A 28 2.10 -15.05 1.02
N ASN A 29 1.15 -15.87 1.45
CA ASN A 29 -0.28 -15.73 1.19
C ASN A 29 -1.04 -15.43 2.48
N VAL A 30 -2.10 -14.61 2.40
CA VAL A 30 -2.94 -14.26 3.55
C VAL A 30 -3.63 -15.49 4.15
N ALA A 31 -3.91 -16.52 3.35
CA ALA A 31 -4.50 -17.78 3.80
C ALA A 31 -3.64 -18.49 4.87
N GLU A 32 -2.33 -18.23 4.92
CA GLU A 32 -1.44 -18.76 5.96
C GLU A 32 -1.79 -18.25 7.36
N PHE A 33 -2.51 -17.13 7.46
CA PHE A 33 -2.96 -16.53 8.72
C PHE A 33 -4.44 -16.83 9.01
N SER A 34 -5.03 -17.82 8.34
CA SER A 34 -6.42 -18.23 8.58
C SER A 34 -6.61 -18.68 10.03
N GLY A 35 -7.58 -18.10 10.72
CA GLY A 35 -7.85 -18.35 12.15
C GLY A 35 -6.99 -17.54 13.11
N CYS A 36 -6.06 -16.70 12.62
CA CYS A 36 -5.29 -15.76 13.44
C CYS A 36 -5.95 -14.38 13.46
N SER A 37 -5.69 -13.61 14.52
CA SER A 37 -5.95 -12.17 14.55
C SER A 37 -4.75 -11.42 13.98
N VAL A 38 -4.96 -10.59 12.95
CA VAL A 38 -3.91 -9.85 12.27
C VAL A 38 -4.23 -8.35 12.31
N ALA A 39 -3.25 -7.54 12.72
CA ALA A 39 -3.37 -6.09 12.68
C ALA A 39 -3.15 -5.55 11.27
N VAL A 40 -3.95 -4.56 10.87
CA VAL A 40 -3.88 -3.93 9.54
C VAL A 40 -3.58 -2.45 9.71
N ASP A 41 -2.55 -1.94 9.03
CA ASP A 41 -2.31 -0.51 8.91
C ASP A 41 -3.28 0.10 7.89
N VAL A 42 -4.40 0.60 8.41
CA VAL A 42 -5.47 1.23 7.63
C VAL A 42 -5.00 2.53 6.98
N SER A 43 -4.03 3.24 7.56
CA SER A 43 -3.53 4.51 6.98
C SER A 43 -2.90 4.29 5.62
N CYS A 44 -2.14 3.20 5.48
CA CYS A 44 -1.50 2.79 4.23
C CYS A 44 -2.54 2.39 3.16
N LEU A 45 -3.63 1.74 3.58
CA LEU A 45 -4.75 1.39 2.70
C LEU A 45 -5.54 2.62 2.26
N LEU A 46 -5.85 3.54 3.18
CA LEU A 46 -6.58 4.78 2.88
C LEU A 46 -5.79 5.66 1.92
N HIS A 47 -4.48 5.82 2.15
CA HIS A 47 -3.63 6.57 1.23
C HIS A 47 -3.72 5.99 -0.19
N LYS A 48 -3.71 4.65 -0.34
CA LYS A 48 -3.86 3.97 -1.64
C LYS A 48 -5.28 4.07 -2.22
N GLY A 49 -6.31 3.90 -1.41
CA GLY A 49 -7.71 3.92 -1.83
C GLY A 49 -8.18 5.31 -2.25
N LEU A 50 -7.66 6.35 -1.59
CA LEU A 50 -8.00 7.74 -1.89
C LEU A 50 -7.54 8.16 -3.30
N PHE A 51 -6.48 7.55 -3.86
CA PHE A 51 -6.03 7.86 -5.22
C PHE A 51 -7.14 7.70 -6.27
N GLY A 52 -8.05 6.74 -6.11
CA GLY A 52 -9.13 6.51 -7.07
C GLY A 52 -10.25 7.56 -7.01
N CYS A 53 -10.37 8.27 -5.90
CA CYS A 53 -11.46 9.21 -5.63
C CYS A 53 -10.96 10.62 -5.28
N VAL A 54 -9.66 10.89 -5.46
CA VAL A 54 -8.99 12.09 -4.95
C VAL A 54 -9.66 13.38 -5.43
N GLU A 55 -10.12 13.43 -6.67
CA GLU A 55 -10.79 14.60 -7.23
C GLU A 55 -12.15 14.86 -6.56
N SER A 56 -12.93 13.80 -6.35
CA SER A 56 -14.26 13.91 -5.73
C SER A 56 -14.15 14.23 -4.24
N VAL A 57 -13.20 13.60 -3.53
CA VAL A 57 -12.92 13.93 -2.13
C VAL A 57 -12.40 15.36 -1.98
N ALA A 58 -11.48 15.81 -2.85
CA ALA A 58 -10.95 17.18 -2.80
C ALA A 58 -12.04 18.25 -3.04
N GLN A 59 -13.06 17.91 -3.84
CA GLN A 59 -14.22 18.78 -4.11
C GLN A 59 -15.30 18.68 -3.02
N GLY A 60 -15.11 17.89 -1.96
CA GLY A 60 -16.11 17.67 -0.91
C GLY A 60 -17.35 16.90 -1.37
N LYS A 61 -17.30 16.26 -2.54
CA LYS A 61 -18.38 15.41 -3.05
C LYS A 61 -18.37 14.08 -2.31
N LYS A 62 -19.56 13.55 -2.02
CA LYS A 62 -19.70 12.22 -1.42
C LYS A 62 -19.22 11.17 -2.42
N THR A 63 -18.25 10.36 -2.01
CA THR A 63 -17.62 9.29 -2.80
C THR A 63 -18.16 7.92 -2.43
#